data_AF-A0AAU2NRZ8-F1
#
_entry.id   AF-A0AAU2NRZ8-F1
#
_cell.length_a   1.000
_cell.length_b   1.000
_cell.length_c   1.000
_cell.angle_alpha   90.00
_cell.angle_beta   90.00
_cell.angle_gamma   90.00
#
_symmetry.space_group_name_H-M   'P 1'
#
loop_
_entity.id
_entity.type
_entity.pdbx_description
1 polymer ?
#
loop_
_entity_poly.entity_id
_entity_poly.type
_entity_poly.pdbx_seq_one_letter_code
_entity_poly.pdbx_strand_id
1 'polypeptide(L)' 'MSRKPSISEIGAFIGRLKANSESGANPGPLLAEKADLLERIAKTNPGDRDAAEVARDARAAADRAQRDAR' A
#
# COMPACT_ATOMS: atom_id res chain seq x y z
N MET A 1 -12.91 5.53 12.25
CA MET A 1 -13.44 4.26 11.73
C MET A 1 -12.72 3.94 10.42
N SER A 2 -11.97 2.84 10.33
CA SER A 2 -11.38 2.41 9.05
C SER A 2 -12.47 1.77 8.19
N ARG A 3 -12.80 2.38 7.05
CA ARG A 3 -13.73 1.83 6.06
C ARG A 3 -12.97 0.94 5.08
N LYS A 4 -13.63 -0.11 4.59
CA LYS A 4 -13.15 -0.90 3.45
C LYS A 4 -12.84 0.05 2.27
N PRO A 5 -11.67 -0.05 1.62
CA PRO A 5 -11.37 0.76 0.45
C PRO A 5 -12.41 0.54 -0.65
N SER A 6 -12.81 1.61 -1.31
CA SER A 6 -13.66 1.57 -2.49
C SER A 6 -12.89 1.07 -3.72
N ILE A 7 -13.63 0.59 -4.74
CA ILE A 7 -13.05 0.21 -6.03
C ILE A 7 -12.32 1.40 -6.67
N SER A 8 -12.86 2.60 -6.55
CA SER A 8 -12.23 3.83 -7.08
C SER A 8 -10.91 4.14 -6.39
N GLU A 9 -10.80 3.96 -5.07
CA GLU A 9 -9.52 4.10 -4.35
C GLU A 9 -8.49 3.07 -4.82
N ILE A 10 -8.90 1.81 -4.96
CA ILE A 10 -8.02 0.73 -5.45
C ILE A 10 -7.58 1.02 -6.88
N GLY A 11 -8.49 1.46 -7.76
CA GLY A 11 -8.19 1.83 -9.14
C GLY A 11 -7.22 3.01 -9.23
N ALA A 12 -7.40 4.02 -8.39
CA ALA A 12 -6.49 5.17 -8.32
C ALA A 12 -5.07 4.75 -7.88
N PHE A 13 -4.97 3.83 -6.91
CA PHE A 13 -3.69 3.26 -6.49
C PHE A 13 -3.00 2.50 -7.64
N ILE A 14 -3.73 1.64 -8.35
CA ILE A 14 -3.20 0.90 -9.52
C ILE A 14 -2.71 1.88 -10.60
N GLY A 15 -3.44 2.97 -10.84
CA GLY A 15 -3.03 4.02 -11.76
C GLY A 15 -1.70 4.68 -11.37
N ARG A 16 -1.54 5.03 -10.08
CA ARG A 16 -0.27 5.57 -9.56
C ARG A 16 0.87 4.55 -9.63
N LEU A 17 0.58 3.28 -9.34
CA LEU A 17 1.57 2.20 -9.45
C LEU A 17 2.09 2.06 -10.88
N LYS A 18 1.19 2.08 -11.87
CA LYS A 18 1.58 2.05 -13.28
C LYS A 18 2.47 3.24 -13.67
N ALA A 19 2.05 4.45 -13.31
CA ALA A 19 2.80 5.67 -13.62
C ALA A 19 4.20 5.67 -12.97
N ASN A 20 4.33 5.15 -11.74
CA ASN A 20 5.61 5.03 -11.07
C ASN A 20 6.53 4.00 -11.73
N SER A 21 5.99 2.84 -12.16
CA SER A 21 6.75 1.85 -12.93
C SER A 21 7.30 2.40 -14.25
N GLU A 22 6.56 3.30 -14.92
CA GLU A 22 7.00 3.96 -16.15
C GLU A 22 8.06 5.04 -15.89
N SER A 23 7.95 5.77 -14.77
CA SER A 23 8.87 6.87 -14.42
C SER A 23 10.14 6.41 -13.68
N GLY A 24 10.17 5.21 -13.10
CA GLY A 24 11.26 4.76 -12.22
C GLY A 24 11.42 5.59 -10.95
N ALA A 25 10.38 6.32 -10.54
CA ALA A 25 10.42 7.19 -9.38
C ALA A 25 10.44 6.37 -8.06
N ASN A 26 10.86 7.00 -6.96
CA ASN A 26 10.93 6.34 -5.65
C ASN A 26 9.59 5.65 -5.29
N PRO A 27 9.57 4.33 -5.06
CA PRO A 27 8.34 3.59 -4.75
C PRO A 27 7.88 3.74 -3.30
N GLY A 28 8.69 4.33 -2.41
CA GLY A 28 8.40 4.45 -0.97
C GLY A 28 7.00 4.99 -0.63
N PRO A 29 6.56 6.14 -1.20
CA PRO A 29 5.21 6.66 -0.97
C PRO A 29 4.09 5.69 -1.40
N LEU A 30 4.29 4.94 -2.49
CA LEU A 30 3.31 3.96 -2.95
C LEU A 30 3.28 2.70 -2.10
N LEU A 31 4.42 2.29 -1.55
CA LEU A 31 4.49 1.19 -0.59
C LEU A 31 3.74 1.55 0.71
N ALA A 32 3.84 2.79 1.18
CA ALA A 32 3.07 3.27 2.32
C ALA A 32 1.56 3.26 2.01
N GLU A 33 1.17 3.74 0.84
CA GLU A 33 -0.23 3.75 0.41
C GLU A 33 -0.80 2.32 0.26
N LYS A 34 0.00 1.40 -0.30
CA LYS A 34 -0.33 -0.02 -0.40
C LYS A 34 -0.59 -0.62 0.98
N ALA A 35 0.29 -0.35 1.95
CA ALA A 35 0.14 -0.82 3.32
C ALA A 35 -1.19 -0.32 3.92
N ASP A 36 -1.47 0.98 3.81
CA ASP A 36 -2.68 1.58 4.36
C ASP A 36 -3.96 0.99 3.73
N LEU A 37 -3.96 0.69 2.43
CA LEU A 37 -5.09 0.04 1.75
C LEU A 37 -5.31 -1.39 2.28
N LEU A 38 -4.24 -2.18 2.36
CA LEU A 38 -4.30 -3.57 2.80
C LEU A 38 -4.66 -3.68 4.29
N GLU A 39 -4.18 -2.77 5.14
CA GLU A 39 -4.61 -2.71 6.54
C GLU A 39 -6.12 -2.45 6.66
N ARG A 40 -6.67 -1.54 5.83
CA ARG A 40 -8.12 -1.29 5.83
C ARG A 40 -8.89 -2.51 5.35
N ILE A 41 -8.38 -3.24 4.36
CA ILE A 41 -8.98 -4.50 3.89
C ILE A 41 -8.97 -5.53 5.02
N ALA A 42 -7.81 -5.80 5.64
CA ALA A 42 -7.67 -6.75 6.74
C ALA A 42 -8.57 -6.41 7.95
N LYS A 43 -8.68 -5.12 8.31
CA LYS A 43 -9.61 -4.66 9.38
C LYS A 43 -11.07 -4.97 9.05
N THR A 44 -11.45 -4.95 7.78
CA THR A 44 -12.81 -5.29 7.34
C THR A 44 -13.03 -6.77 7.01
N ASN A 45 -11.96 -7.55 6.95
CA ASN A 45 -11.98 -8.98 6.71
C ASN A 45 -11.03 -9.70 7.69
N PRO A 46 -11.44 -9.91 8.95
CA PRO A 46 -10.55 -10.41 10.00
C PRO A 46 -10.03 -11.84 9.79
N GLY A 47 -10.58 -12.59 8.82
CA GLY A 47 -10.05 -13.90 8.41
C GLY A 47 -8.92 -13.82 7.38
N ASP A 48 -8.69 -12.64 6.79
CA ASP A 48 -7.70 -12.40 5.74
C ASP A 48 -6.34 -12.06 6.35
N ARG A 49 -5.62 -13.11 6.77
CA ARG A 49 -4.27 -12.98 7.34
C ARG A 49 -3.28 -12.48 6.30
N ASP A 50 -3.45 -12.90 5.05
CA ASP A 50 -2.60 -12.51 3.93
C ASP A 50 -2.62 -11.00 3.74
N ALA A 51 -3.79 -10.36 3.76
CA ALA A 51 -3.89 -8.90 3.66
C ALA A 51 -3.13 -8.18 4.80
N ALA A 52 -3.20 -8.70 6.03
CA ALA A 52 -2.50 -8.12 7.18
C ALA A 52 -0.97 -8.29 7.07
N GLU A 53 -0.50 -9.45 6.60
CA GLU A 53 0.92 -9.72 6.40
C GLU A 53 1.50 -8.86 5.27
N VAL A 54 0.84 -8.83 4.11
CA VAL A 54 1.29 -8.01 2.98
C VAL A 54 1.24 -6.51 3.34
N ALA A 55 0.31 -6.07 4.18
CA ALA A 55 0.29 -4.70 4.70
C ALA A 55 1.54 -4.38 5.53
N ARG A 56 1.92 -5.28 6.46
CA ARG A 56 3.13 -5.13 7.28
C ARG A 56 4.39 -5.10 6.42
N ASP A 57 4.49 -5.99 5.45
CA ASP A 57 5.64 -6.05 4.54
C ASP A 57 5.76 -4.79 3.69
N ALA A 58 4.63 -4.29 3.18
CA ALA A 58 4.58 -3.03 2.45
C ALA A 58 5.01 -1.84 3.31
N ARG A 59 4.60 -1.80 4.59
CA ARG A 59 5.02 -0.74 5.53
C ARG A 59 6.52 -0.81 5.81
N ALA A 60 7.04 -2.01 6.10
CA ALA A 60 8.47 -2.20 6.32
C ALA A 60 9.30 -1.81 5.09
N ALA A 61 8.82 -2.10 3.89
CA ALA A 61 9.45 -1.68 2.64
C ALA A 61 9.40 -0.16 2.43
N ALA A 62 8.28 0.48 2.76
CA ALA A 62 8.15 1.94 2.70
C ALA A 62 9.13 2.62 3.67
N ASP A 63 9.23 2.12 4.90
CA ASP A 63 10.15 2.65 5.91
C ASP A 63 11.61 2.49 5.48
N ARG A 64 11.97 1.37 4.82
CA ARG A 64 13.30 1.19 4.21
C ARG A 64 13.53 2.21 3.10
N ALA A 65 12.61 2.34 2.15
CA ALA A 65 12.74 3.30 1.05
C ALA A 65 12.84 4.76 1.53
N GLN A 66 12.18 5.10 2.64
CA GLN A 66 12.30 6.42 3.25
C GLN A 66 13.66 6.64 3.93
N ARG A 67 14.24 5.61 4.53
CA ARG A 67 15.60 5.67 5.10
C ARG A 67 16.67 5.81 4.02
N ASP A 68 16.53 5.07 2.92
CA ASP A 68 17.50 5.08 1.82
C ASP A 68 17.46 6.38 0.99
N ALA A 69 16.38 7.15 1.11
CA ALA A 69 16.21 8.45 0.44
C ALA A 69 16.72 9.65 1.26
N ARG A 70 17.30 9.43 2.45
CA ARG A 70 17.90 10.47 3.31
C ARG A 70 19.41 10.52 3.14
#